data_AF-A0A6I9Q3P8-F1
#
_entry.id   AF-A0A6I9Q3P8-F1
#
_cell.length_a   1.000
_cell.length_b   1.000
_cell.length_c   1.000
_cell.angle_alpha   90.00
_cell.angle_beta   90.00
_cell.angle_gamma   90.00
#
_symmetry.space_group_name_H-M   'P 1'
#
loop_
_entity.id
_entity.type
_entity.pdbx_description
1 polymer ?
#
loop_
_entity_poly.entity_id
_entity_poly.type
_entity_poly.pdbx_seq_one_letter_code
_entity_poly.pdbx_strand_id
1 'polypeptide(L)'
;MYWLKQGDMSGTGSARHVPLLKPEQSDSGGAQQRRKRVLSSEEEDGGEGRSWCPSPKTARFYRLGRSRKSSSEKSKSKKSSSGSASPEPDMASTDKQRKRQKEGQGGTQLEVVLEAFLDFCDQYRESLESNTLKECVDSFSSNVENQLLEKISTSKELKVLKRENIKVASSIRTKTKRLLDAKNELMGGERQVCLLQKEKSELKARLADLRRGQAFLHDIRELNTQYLDYRHKHPKEKEMYGASSLPALLLEAKSIQAEELQPKGNNEEEQNSEIMHYTPHTDIS
;
A
#
# COMPACT_ATOMS: atom_id res chain seq x y z
N MET A 1 -23.09 -12.24 51.55
CA MET A 1 -24.01 -11.13 51.87
C MET A 1 -24.11 -10.25 50.64
N TYR A 2 -25.21 -9.77 50.11
CA TYR A 2 -26.64 -10.08 50.13
C TYR A 2 -27.17 -9.42 48.85
N TRP A 3 -28.17 -10.01 48.21
CA TRP A 3 -29.01 -9.36 47.19
C TRP A 3 -29.93 -8.29 47.83
N LEU A 4 -30.65 -7.55 46.97
CA LEU A 4 -31.84 -6.69 47.21
C LEU A 4 -31.56 -5.21 47.56
N LYS A 5 -32.31 -4.17 47.12
CA LYS A 5 -33.56 -4.05 46.35
C LYS A 5 -33.82 -2.56 45.96
N GLN A 6 -34.54 -2.38 44.85
CA GLN A 6 -35.44 -1.31 44.32
C GLN A 6 -35.69 0.06 45.03
N GLY A 7 -36.10 1.02 44.17
CA GLY A 7 -36.96 2.21 44.41
C GLY A 7 -36.25 3.52 43.99
N ASP A 8 -36.78 4.46 43.19
CA ASP A 8 -38.16 4.82 42.85
C ASP A 8 -38.25 5.65 41.54
N MET A 9 -39.49 5.74 41.03
CA MET A 9 -39.94 6.51 39.87
C MET A 9 -40.39 7.93 40.23
N SER A 10 -40.07 8.91 39.37
CA SER A 10 -40.85 10.13 39.05
C SER A 10 -39.98 11.02 38.14
N GLY A 11 -40.36 11.54 36.97
CA GLY A 11 -41.67 11.87 36.42
C GLY A 11 -41.80 13.39 36.31
N THR A 12 -41.43 13.98 35.15
CA THR A 12 -41.84 15.29 34.57
C THR A 12 -40.90 15.54 33.37
N GLY A 13 -41.30 15.67 32.10
CA GLY A 13 -42.47 16.35 31.57
C GLY A 13 -42.08 17.76 31.10
N SER A 14 -41.51 17.92 29.90
CA SER A 14 -41.42 19.23 29.24
C SER A 14 -41.45 19.07 27.71
N ALA A 15 -42.64 19.31 27.17
CA ALA A 15 -42.91 19.52 25.75
C ALA A 15 -43.03 21.03 25.49
N ARG A 16 -42.49 21.49 24.35
CA ARG A 16 -42.89 22.67 23.56
C ARG A 16 -42.02 22.65 22.29
N HIS A 17 -42.53 22.09 21.20
CA HIS A 17 -43.37 22.71 20.17
C HIS A 17 -42.65 23.81 19.36
N VAL A 18 -42.35 23.45 18.12
CA VAL A 18 -41.91 24.30 17.00
C VAL A 18 -43.08 25.23 16.60
N PRO A 19 -42.82 26.40 16.01
CA PRO A 19 -43.47 26.60 14.72
C PRO A 19 -42.56 27.20 13.63
N LEU A 20 -42.88 26.70 12.45
CA LEU A 20 -42.45 26.98 11.10
C LEU A 20 -42.84 28.39 10.63
N LEU A 21 -42.14 28.85 9.57
CA LEU A 21 -42.54 29.82 8.53
C LEU A 21 -41.90 31.22 8.52
N LYS A 22 -41.27 31.48 7.36
CA LYS A 22 -41.01 32.75 6.64
C LYS A 22 -41.06 32.38 5.13
N PRO A 23 -41.13 33.30 4.15
CA PRO A 23 -41.50 34.73 4.16
C PRO A 23 -42.36 35.18 2.94
N GLU A 24 -42.85 36.41 2.98
CA GLU A 24 -43.26 37.29 1.86
C GLU A 24 -42.83 38.72 2.27
N GLN A 25 -42.52 39.72 1.43
CA GLN A 25 -42.22 39.90 0.01
C GLN A 25 -41.67 41.35 -0.13
N SER A 26 -40.94 41.63 -1.23
CA SER A 26 -40.76 42.95 -1.90
C SER A 26 -39.87 44.03 -1.27
N ASP A 27 -39.24 44.95 -2.01
CA ASP A 27 -38.72 45.08 -3.39
C ASP A 27 -38.00 46.46 -3.43
N SER A 28 -36.89 46.60 -4.18
CA SER A 28 -36.59 47.73 -5.08
C SER A 28 -35.09 47.85 -5.44
N GLY A 29 -34.77 47.49 -6.69
CA GLY A 29 -34.18 48.40 -7.69
C GLY A 29 -32.70 48.82 -7.62
N GLY A 30 -31.88 48.31 -8.55
CA GLY A 30 -30.60 48.92 -8.96
C GLY A 30 -29.77 48.05 -9.91
N ALA A 31 -29.84 48.32 -11.22
CA ALA A 31 -29.28 47.54 -12.32
C ALA A 31 -27.75 47.58 -12.44
N GLN A 32 -27.10 46.46 -12.81
CA GLN A 32 -26.10 46.43 -13.88
C GLN A 32 -25.76 45.01 -14.37
N GLN A 33 -25.76 44.86 -15.70
CA GLN A 33 -25.46 43.66 -16.48
C GLN A 33 -24.06 43.09 -16.20
N ARG A 34 -23.94 41.75 -16.20
CA ARG A 34 -23.00 41.02 -17.09
C ARG A 34 -23.13 39.48 -16.99
N ARG A 35 -23.78 38.92 -18.01
CA ARG A 35 -23.48 37.67 -18.76
C ARG A 35 -22.66 36.56 -18.03
N LYS A 36 -23.28 35.42 -17.72
CA LYS A 36 -23.17 34.13 -18.46
C LYS A 36 -24.02 33.01 -17.82
N ARG A 37 -24.59 32.18 -18.70
CA ARG A 37 -25.43 30.97 -18.57
C ARG A 37 -24.96 30.00 -17.47
N VAL A 38 -25.81 29.49 -16.57
CA VAL A 38 -26.95 28.53 -16.69
C VAL A 38 -26.50 27.06 -16.55
N LEU A 39 -26.86 26.48 -15.39
CA LEU A 39 -27.39 25.13 -15.08
C LEU A 39 -26.51 23.89 -15.39
N SER A 40 -26.61 22.75 -14.73
CA SER A 40 -27.54 22.22 -13.72
C SER A 40 -26.88 21.01 -13.04
N SER A 41 -27.29 20.72 -11.82
CA SER A 41 -26.94 19.54 -11.03
C SER A 41 -28.20 18.74 -10.79
N GLU A 42 -28.28 17.52 -11.32
CA GLU A 42 -29.20 16.40 -11.00
C GLU A 42 -28.69 15.24 -11.88
N GLU A 43 -28.52 13.98 -11.47
CA GLU A 43 -29.35 13.08 -10.67
C GLU A 43 -28.45 12.02 -9.97
N GLU A 44 -28.90 11.48 -8.83
CA GLU A 44 -28.42 10.21 -8.28
C GLU A 44 -29.07 9.04 -9.04
N ASP A 45 -28.29 8.02 -9.41
CA ASP A 45 -28.81 6.67 -9.64
C ASP A 45 -27.86 5.62 -9.08
N GLY A 46 -28.45 4.64 -8.41
CA GLY A 46 -27.80 3.62 -7.60
C GLY A 46 -26.98 2.64 -8.43
N GLY A 47 -25.80 2.30 -7.94
CA GLY A 47 -24.95 1.29 -8.54
C GLY A 47 -24.00 0.71 -7.51
N GLU A 48 -24.30 -0.52 -7.13
CA GLU A 48 -23.62 -1.39 -6.17
C GLU A 48 -22.08 -1.34 -6.25
N GLY A 49 -21.45 -1.62 -5.09
CA GLY A 49 -20.02 -1.54 -4.85
C GLY A 49 -19.13 -2.01 -6.01
N ARG A 50 -18.61 -1.04 -6.77
CA ARG A 50 -17.53 -1.29 -7.73
C ARG A 50 -16.27 -1.68 -6.96
N SER A 51 -16.04 -2.99 -6.86
CA SER A 51 -14.74 -3.55 -6.52
C SER A 51 -13.73 -3.04 -7.55
N TRP A 52 -12.87 -2.13 -7.13
CA TRP A 52 -11.76 -1.65 -7.93
C TRP A 52 -10.66 -2.73 -7.93
N CYS A 53 -10.65 -3.57 -8.96
CA CYS A 53 -9.57 -4.52 -9.22
C CYS A 53 -8.78 -4.03 -10.45
N PRO A 54 -7.59 -3.41 -10.29
CA PRO A 54 -6.77 -3.07 -11.44
C PRO A 54 -6.18 -4.34 -12.06
N SER A 55 -6.42 -4.52 -13.35
CA SER A 55 -5.97 -5.65 -14.18
C SER A 55 -4.43 -5.77 -14.22
N PRO A 56 -3.87 -6.99 -14.43
CA PRO A 56 -2.44 -7.23 -14.33
C PRO A 56 -1.71 -6.75 -15.59
N LYS A 57 -0.87 -5.72 -15.47
CA LYS A 57 0.14 -5.38 -16.48
C LYS A 57 1.55 -5.64 -15.92
N THR A 58 2.13 -6.73 -16.42
CA THR A 58 3.56 -7.02 -16.58
C THR A 58 4.52 -6.58 -15.46
N ALA A 59 4.79 -7.52 -14.55
CA ALA A 59 5.87 -7.44 -13.57
C ALA A 59 7.24 -7.46 -14.28
N ARG A 60 7.96 -6.33 -14.27
CA ARG A 60 9.41 -6.31 -14.50
C ARG A 60 10.11 -6.60 -13.17
N PHE A 61 10.80 -7.73 -13.15
CA PHE A 61 11.73 -8.16 -12.10
C PHE A 61 12.82 -7.11 -11.85
N TYR A 62 12.99 -6.69 -10.59
CA TYR A 62 14.27 -6.16 -10.12
C TYR A 62 14.83 -7.10 -9.05
N ARG A 63 15.94 -7.76 -9.41
CA ARG A 63 16.75 -8.56 -8.49
C ARG A 63 17.49 -7.63 -7.53
N LEU A 64 17.28 -7.79 -6.23
CA LEU A 64 18.18 -7.28 -5.20
C LEU A 64 19.44 -8.16 -5.19
N GLY A 65 20.58 -7.57 -5.53
CA GLY A 65 21.91 -8.18 -5.40
C GLY A 65 22.86 -7.22 -4.69
N ARG A 66 23.28 -7.60 -3.49
CA ARG A 66 24.11 -6.87 -2.53
C ARG A 66 25.59 -7.24 -2.77
N SER A 67 26.46 -6.27 -3.00
CA SER A 67 27.89 -6.34 -2.58
C SER A 67 28.55 -4.97 -2.77
N ARG A 68 28.85 -4.28 -1.66
CA ARG A 68 29.76 -3.12 -1.64
C ARG A 68 31.13 -3.64 -1.28
N LYS A 69 32.06 -3.62 -2.24
CA LYS A 69 33.49 -3.81 -2.00
C LYS A 69 34.08 -2.47 -1.57
N SER A 70 34.73 -2.49 -0.42
CA SER A 70 35.59 -1.44 0.13
C SER A 70 36.85 -1.25 -0.71
N SER A 71 37.22 0.00 -0.98
CA SER A 71 38.59 0.39 -1.31
C SER A 71 39.00 1.57 -0.45
N SER A 72 39.94 1.30 0.46
CA SER A 72 40.59 2.24 1.35
C SER A 72 41.81 2.86 0.68
N GLU A 73 41.84 4.17 0.53
CA GLU A 73 43.06 4.93 0.21
C GLU A 73 43.46 5.83 1.39
N LYS A 74 44.29 5.24 2.24
CA LYS A 74 45.58 5.76 2.72
C LYS A 74 45.75 7.28 2.84
N SER A 75 45.53 7.82 4.03
CA SER A 75 46.20 9.04 4.51
C SER A 75 47.05 8.74 5.75
N LYS A 76 48.33 9.11 5.66
CA LYS A 76 49.38 8.90 6.65
C LYS A 76 49.21 9.88 7.81
N SER A 77 49.01 9.40 9.04
CA SER A 77 49.18 10.20 10.26
C SER A 77 50.51 9.84 10.94
N LYS A 78 51.33 10.87 11.16
CA LYS A 78 52.62 10.78 11.86
C LYS A 78 52.39 10.60 13.36
N LYS A 79 53.14 9.67 13.95
CA LYS A 79 53.25 9.45 15.39
C LYS A 79 54.42 10.28 15.94
N SER A 80 54.19 11.06 16.99
CA SER A 80 55.24 11.52 17.88
C SER A 80 54.66 11.70 19.27
N SER A 81 55.18 10.89 20.19
CA SER A 81 54.84 10.85 21.61
C SER A 81 55.78 11.74 22.43
N SER A 82 55.22 12.26 23.51
CA SER A 82 55.79 13.10 24.56
C SER A 82 57.01 12.51 25.27
N GLY A 83 58.00 13.36 25.53
CA GLY A 83 59.05 13.17 26.55
C GLY A 83 59.12 14.40 27.44
N SER A 84 58.95 14.19 28.75
CA SER A 84 58.89 15.17 29.83
C SER A 84 60.30 15.58 30.30
N ALA A 85 60.49 16.88 30.57
CA ALA A 85 61.41 17.38 31.59
C ALA A 85 61.01 18.83 31.99
N SER A 86 61.13 19.12 33.27
CA SER A 86 60.82 20.35 34.02
C SER A 86 62.08 20.70 34.87
N PRO A 87 62.26 21.84 35.57
CA PRO A 87 61.69 23.20 35.48
C PRO A 87 62.73 24.38 35.54
N GLU A 88 62.22 25.62 35.37
CA GLU A 88 62.65 26.94 35.98
C GLU A 88 63.90 27.70 35.46
N PRO A 89 64.06 29.04 35.71
CA PRO A 89 63.09 30.15 35.57
C PRO A 89 63.69 31.44 34.92
N ASP A 90 62.88 32.51 34.93
CA ASP A 90 63.19 33.95 34.74
C ASP A 90 63.43 34.50 33.33
N MET A 91 62.49 35.33 32.86
CA MET A 91 62.62 36.79 32.87
C MET A 91 61.40 37.45 32.21
N ALA A 92 60.93 38.52 32.85
CA ALA A 92 59.80 39.34 32.44
C ALA A 92 59.98 40.01 31.07
N SER A 93 59.05 39.78 30.16
CA SER A 93 58.37 40.80 29.33
C SER A 93 57.61 40.11 28.19
N THR A 94 56.50 40.72 27.75
CA THR A 94 55.67 40.34 26.58
C THR A 94 54.56 39.30 26.78
N ASP A 95 53.81 39.39 27.89
CA ASP A 95 52.53 38.65 28.02
C ASP A 95 51.42 39.18 27.06
N LYS A 96 51.61 40.34 26.45
CA LYS A 96 50.68 40.91 25.45
C LYS A 96 50.82 40.32 24.04
N GLN A 97 51.93 39.67 23.71
CA GLN A 97 52.18 39.21 22.33
C GLN A 97 51.82 37.74 22.10
N ARG A 98 51.71 36.93 23.18
CA ARG A 98 51.40 35.49 23.10
C ARG A 98 49.93 35.14 22.88
N LYS A 99 49.00 36.09 23.04
CA LYS A 99 47.57 35.86 22.72
C LYS A 99 47.24 35.95 21.22
N ARG A 100 48.05 36.66 20.42
CA ARG A 100 47.73 36.93 18.99
C ARG A 100 48.07 35.79 18.01
N GLN A 101 48.58 34.65 18.46
CA GLN A 101 49.04 33.57 17.56
C GLN A 101 48.43 32.19 17.85
N LYS A 102 47.34 32.11 18.63
CA LYS A 102 46.66 30.84 18.94
C LYS A 102 45.27 30.67 18.33
N GLU A 103 44.90 31.48 17.34
CA GLU A 103 43.62 31.37 16.63
C GLU A 103 43.78 30.89 15.19
N GLY A 104 44.55 29.81 15.03
CA GLY A 104 44.51 29.02 13.81
C GLY A 104 43.17 28.29 13.70
N GLN A 105 42.34 28.70 12.73
CA GLN A 105 41.25 27.91 12.12
C GLN A 105 39.91 27.79 12.87
N GLY A 106 39.39 28.86 13.46
CA GLY A 106 38.04 28.86 14.06
C GLY A 106 37.15 30.06 13.75
N GLY A 107 37.73 31.25 13.57
CA GLY A 107 37.00 32.49 13.39
C GLY A 107 36.34 32.61 12.02
N THR A 108 35.06 32.98 11.99
CA THR A 108 34.40 33.52 10.80
C THR A 108 35.13 34.78 10.33
N GLN A 109 35.14 35.06 9.02
CA GLN A 109 35.78 36.27 8.48
C GLN A 109 35.30 37.55 9.18
N LEU A 110 34.06 37.56 9.66
CA LEU A 110 33.47 38.68 10.37
C LEU A 110 34.03 38.87 11.80
N GLU A 111 34.43 37.78 12.47
CA GLU A 111 35.15 37.83 13.76
C GLU A 111 36.55 38.40 13.59
N VAL A 112 37.26 38.02 12.51
CA VAL A 112 38.58 38.60 12.19
C VAL A 112 38.48 40.08 11.86
N VAL A 113 37.43 40.48 11.12
CA VAL A 113 37.15 41.90 10.84
C VAL A 113 36.83 42.66 12.11
N LEU A 114 36.07 42.07 13.05
CA LEU A 114 35.77 42.70 14.34
C LEU A 114 37.05 42.94 15.14
N GLU A 115 37.92 41.93 15.25
CA GLU A 115 39.19 42.07 15.97
C GLU A 115 40.09 43.15 15.34
N ALA A 116 40.25 43.13 14.01
CA ALA A 116 41.06 44.11 13.30
C ALA A 116 40.48 45.53 13.40
N PHE A 117 39.15 45.66 13.38
CA PHE A 117 38.48 46.94 13.53
C PHE A 117 38.70 47.53 14.93
N LEU A 118 38.54 46.72 15.98
CA LEU A 118 38.76 47.16 17.36
C LEU A 118 40.23 47.53 17.59
N ASP A 119 41.18 46.74 17.09
CA ASP A 119 42.62 47.05 17.17
C ASP A 119 42.96 48.38 16.47
N PHE A 120 42.33 48.65 15.31
CA PHE A 120 42.47 49.92 14.62
C PHE A 120 41.86 51.09 15.40
N CYS A 121 40.66 50.92 15.96
CA CYS A 121 40.00 51.95 16.78
C CYS A 121 40.82 52.27 18.03
N ASP A 122 41.41 51.27 18.69
CA ASP A 122 42.28 51.45 19.84
C ASP A 122 43.55 52.24 19.48
N GLN A 123 44.24 51.87 18.38
CA GLN A 123 45.43 52.58 17.89
C GLN A 123 45.11 54.01 17.47
N TYR A 124 44.00 54.23 16.78
CA TYR A 124 43.56 55.56 16.37
C TYR A 124 43.21 56.42 17.59
N ARG A 125 42.50 55.87 18.58
CA ARG A 125 42.16 56.58 19.82
C ARG A 125 43.40 56.99 20.61
N GLU A 126 44.42 56.14 20.66
CA GLU A 126 45.71 56.46 21.32
C GLU A 126 46.45 57.62 20.63
N SER A 127 46.29 57.79 19.32
CA SER A 127 46.89 58.88 18.56
C SER A 127 46.20 60.25 18.74
N LEU A 128 45.00 60.28 19.32
CA LEU A 128 44.24 61.51 19.51
C LEU A 128 44.63 62.20 20.83
N GLU A 129 44.81 63.51 20.79
CA GLU A 129 45.09 64.32 21.99
C GLU A 129 43.79 64.81 22.66
N SER A 130 42.72 65.01 21.88
CA SER A 130 41.44 65.54 22.37
C SER A 130 40.57 64.46 22.99
N ASN A 131 40.10 64.70 24.23
CA ASN A 131 39.19 63.81 24.94
C ASN A 131 37.82 63.70 24.26
N THR A 132 37.30 64.79 23.69
CA THR A 132 35.99 64.77 23.00
C THR A 132 36.02 63.92 21.73
N LEU A 133 37.16 63.87 21.03
CA LEU A 133 37.33 63.00 19.87
C LEU A 133 37.46 61.52 20.28
N LYS A 134 38.12 61.23 21.41
CA LYS A 134 38.20 59.87 21.97
C LYS A 134 36.80 59.33 22.29
N GLU A 135 35.97 60.12 22.98
CA GLU A 135 34.59 59.74 23.30
C GLU A 135 33.74 59.49 22.04
N CYS A 136 33.94 60.30 20.99
CA CYS A 136 33.27 60.11 19.70
C CYS A 136 33.68 58.77 19.03
N VAL A 137 34.97 58.45 19.04
CA VAL A 137 35.51 57.17 18.53
C VAL A 137 35.00 55.99 19.36
N ASP A 138 34.94 56.11 20.69
CA ASP A 138 34.40 55.07 21.57
C ASP A 138 32.90 54.84 21.29
N SER A 139 32.11 55.90 21.14
CA SER A 139 30.69 55.78 20.77
C SER A 139 30.50 55.14 19.40
N PHE A 140 31.30 55.52 18.41
CA PHE A 140 31.25 54.95 17.07
C PHE A 140 31.67 53.48 17.06
N SER A 141 32.81 53.16 17.67
CA SER A 141 33.34 51.80 17.73
C SER A 141 32.40 50.86 18.46
N SER A 142 31.81 51.27 19.59
CA SER A 142 30.82 50.48 20.32
C SER A 142 29.57 50.18 19.46
N ASN A 143 29.08 51.15 18.69
CA ASN A 143 27.94 50.93 17.80
C ASN A 143 28.28 49.91 16.68
N VAL A 144 29.46 50.03 16.07
CA VAL A 144 29.91 49.10 15.02
C VAL A 144 30.18 47.71 15.60
N GLU A 145 30.80 47.61 16.77
CA GLU A 145 31.04 46.37 17.51
C GLU A 145 29.73 45.63 17.75
N ASN A 146 28.73 46.31 18.30
CA ASN A 146 27.42 45.72 18.57
C ASN A 146 26.76 45.18 17.30
N GLN A 147 26.76 45.95 16.21
CA GLN A 147 26.20 45.50 14.93
C GLN A 147 26.95 44.29 14.35
N LEU A 148 28.27 44.26 14.51
CA LEU A 148 29.09 43.18 13.98
C LEU A 148 28.92 41.90 14.81
N LEU A 149 28.84 42.00 16.13
CA LEU A 149 28.53 40.91 17.04
C LEU A 149 27.15 40.30 16.75
N GLU A 150 26.12 41.13 16.52
CA GLU A 150 24.79 40.67 16.13
C GLU A 150 24.84 39.86 14.81
N LYS A 151 25.55 40.37 13.81
CA LYS A 151 25.73 39.66 12.52
C LYS A 151 26.53 38.36 12.67
N ILE A 152 27.51 38.31 13.56
CA ILE A 152 28.26 37.09 13.88
C ILE A 152 27.31 36.06 14.52
N SER A 153 26.49 36.47 15.50
CA SER A 153 25.53 35.58 16.17
C SER A 153 24.51 35.00 15.18
N THR A 154 23.85 35.86 14.42
CA THR A 154 22.85 35.44 13.41
C THR A 154 23.45 34.53 12.33
N SER A 155 24.70 34.78 11.91
CA SER A 155 25.42 33.90 10.97
C SER A 155 25.70 32.51 11.56
N LYS A 156 26.06 32.43 12.85
CA LYS A 156 26.26 31.14 13.54
C LYS A 156 24.93 30.38 13.67
N GLU A 157 23.86 31.05 14.08
CA GLU A 157 22.52 30.47 14.18
C GLU A 157 22.03 29.95 12.82
N LEU A 158 22.21 30.73 11.74
CA LEU A 158 21.84 30.31 10.40
C LEU A 158 22.57 29.04 9.95
N LYS A 159 23.86 28.88 10.33
CA LYS A 159 24.62 27.65 10.04
C LYS A 159 24.05 26.45 10.79
N VAL A 160 23.63 26.62 12.05
CA VAL A 160 22.98 25.57 12.84
C VAL A 160 21.65 25.17 12.20
N LEU A 161 20.79 26.15 11.91
CA LEU A 161 19.49 25.94 11.27
C LEU A 161 19.60 25.25 9.91
N LYS A 162 20.60 25.60 9.09
CA LYS A 162 20.86 24.90 7.81
C LYS A 162 21.17 23.42 8.02
N ARG A 163 21.97 23.08 9.02
CA ARG A 163 22.30 21.67 9.35
C ARG A 163 21.06 20.93 9.84
N GLU A 164 20.26 21.55 10.69
CA GLU A 164 19.01 20.98 11.19
C GLU A 164 17.99 20.77 10.08
N ASN A 165 17.84 21.72 9.16
CA ASN A 165 16.98 21.59 7.99
C ASN A 165 17.37 20.36 7.14
N ILE A 166 18.68 20.17 6.89
CA ILE A 166 19.18 18.98 6.18
C ILE A 166 18.83 17.68 6.93
N LYS A 167 18.96 17.66 8.27
CA LYS A 167 18.60 16.50 9.11
C LYS A 167 17.10 16.21 9.05
N VAL A 168 16.26 17.24 9.13
CA VAL A 168 14.81 17.11 9.03
C VAL A 168 14.42 16.61 7.63
N ALA A 169 14.99 17.19 6.58
CA ALA A 169 14.72 16.77 5.20
C ALA A 169 15.11 15.30 4.94
N SER A 170 16.24 14.82 5.48
CA SER A 170 16.64 13.42 5.34
C SER A 170 15.73 12.46 6.13
N SER A 171 15.30 12.88 7.33
CA SER A 171 14.30 12.16 8.14
C SER A 171 12.96 12.06 7.41
N ILE A 172 12.47 13.16 6.83
CA ILE A 172 11.24 13.18 6.02
C ILE A 172 11.35 12.19 4.86
N ARG A 173 12.41 12.25 4.04
CA ARG A 173 12.59 11.32 2.92
C ARG A 173 12.58 9.86 3.37
N THR A 174 13.24 9.56 4.50
CA THR A 174 13.28 8.21 5.06
C THR A 174 11.90 7.75 5.51
N LYS A 175 11.15 8.60 6.21
CA LYS A 175 9.78 8.31 6.65
C LYS A 175 8.83 8.14 5.46
N THR A 176 8.92 9.01 4.46
CA THR A 176 8.13 8.90 3.22
C THR A 176 8.40 7.59 2.49
N LYS A 177 9.66 7.17 2.38
CA LYS A 177 10.01 5.88 1.78
C LYS A 177 9.39 4.71 2.57
N ARG A 178 9.56 4.68 3.89
CA ARG A 178 8.97 3.63 4.73
C ARG A 178 7.45 3.57 4.64
N LEU A 179 6.79 4.72 4.54
CA LEU A 179 5.34 4.81 4.36
C LEU A 179 4.90 4.20 3.02
N LEU A 180 5.65 4.48 1.94
CA LEU A 180 5.37 3.89 0.63
C LEU A 180 5.58 2.37 0.63
N ASP A 181 6.65 1.90 1.27
CA ASP A 181 6.93 0.47 1.41
C ASP A 181 5.78 -0.23 2.18
N ALA A 182 5.37 0.32 3.33
CA ALA A 182 4.25 -0.19 4.11
C ALA A 182 2.91 -0.16 3.34
N LYS A 183 2.67 0.88 2.53
CA LYS A 183 1.49 0.93 1.65
C LYS A 183 1.49 -0.19 0.61
N ASN A 184 2.65 -0.49 0.03
CA ASN A 184 2.78 -1.57 -0.94
C ASN A 184 2.57 -2.95 -0.31
N GLU A 185 3.10 -3.16 0.90
CA GLU A 185 2.86 -4.38 1.68
C GLU A 185 1.38 -4.55 2.01
N LEU A 186 0.70 -3.47 2.44
CA LEU A 186 -0.73 -3.47 2.70
C LEU A 186 -1.53 -3.85 1.44
N MET A 187 -1.25 -3.22 0.30
CA MET A 187 -1.92 -3.57 -0.96
C MET A 187 -1.68 -5.03 -1.37
N GLY A 188 -0.50 -5.59 -1.07
CA GLY A 188 -0.22 -7.01 -1.28
C GLY A 188 -1.07 -7.90 -0.37
N GLY A 189 -1.16 -7.55 0.91
CA GLY A 189 -1.98 -8.25 1.91
C GLY A 189 -3.46 -8.23 1.57
N GLU A 190 -4.02 -7.08 1.20
CA GLU A 190 -5.42 -6.92 0.82
C GLU A 190 -5.80 -7.81 -0.38
N ARG A 191 -4.92 -7.90 -1.38
CA ARG A 191 -5.11 -8.81 -2.52
C ARG A 191 -5.16 -10.27 -2.08
N GLN A 192 -4.26 -10.67 -1.19
CA GLN A 192 -4.24 -12.05 -0.67
C GLN A 192 -5.51 -12.37 0.11
N VAL A 193 -5.99 -11.44 0.93
CA VAL A 193 -7.25 -11.60 1.67
C VAL A 193 -8.43 -11.78 0.70
N CYS A 194 -8.50 -10.97 -0.36
CA CYS A 194 -9.54 -11.08 -1.38
C CYS A 194 -9.54 -12.47 -2.05
N LEU A 195 -8.35 -12.97 -2.44
CA LEU A 195 -8.21 -14.30 -3.04
C LEU A 195 -8.66 -15.41 -2.09
N LEU A 196 -8.20 -15.38 -0.83
CA LEU A 196 -8.58 -16.37 0.17
C LEU A 196 -10.08 -16.33 0.49
N GLN A 197 -10.70 -15.16 0.47
CA GLN A 197 -12.13 -15.03 0.70
C GLN A 197 -12.95 -15.66 -0.45
N LYS A 198 -12.48 -15.52 -1.69
CA LYS A 198 -13.06 -16.19 -2.85
C LYS A 198 -12.90 -17.71 -2.77
N GLU A 199 -11.71 -18.21 -2.45
CA GLU A 199 -11.48 -19.64 -2.28
C GLU A 199 -12.34 -20.22 -1.15
N LYS A 200 -12.50 -19.47 -0.05
CA LYS A 200 -13.36 -19.86 1.06
C LYS A 200 -14.83 -19.96 0.64
N SER A 201 -15.35 -19.04 -0.17
CA SER A 201 -16.75 -19.12 -0.64
C SER A 201 -16.95 -20.29 -1.61
N GLU A 202 -15.99 -20.54 -2.50
CA GLU A 202 -16.00 -21.68 -3.41
C GLU A 202 -15.97 -23.02 -2.66
N LEU A 203 -15.09 -23.17 -1.67
CA LEU A 203 -15.02 -24.36 -0.83
C LEU A 203 -16.30 -24.56 -0.01
N LYS A 204 -16.91 -23.48 0.49
CA LYS A 204 -18.20 -23.56 1.17
C LYS A 204 -19.31 -24.06 0.25
N ALA A 205 -19.34 -23.60 -1.00
CA ALA A 205 -20.30 -24.08 -1.99
C ALA A 205 -20.10 -25.57 -2.26
N ARG A 206 -18.87 -26.00 -2.56
CA ARG A 206 -18.53 -27.43 -2.74
C ARG A 206 -18.92 -28.29 -1.55
N LEU A 207 -18.67 -27.81 -0.33
CA LEU A 207 -19.05 -28.53 0.88
C LEU A 207 -20.57 -28.67 1.01
N ALA A 208 -21.33 -27.64 0.64
CA ALA A 208 -22.79 -27.72 0.61
C ALA A 208 -23.26 -28.74 -0.43
N ASP A 209 -22.63 -28.80 -1.60
CA ASP A 209 -22.95 -29.76 -2.65
C ASP A 209 -22.70 -31.20 -2.19
N LEU A 210 -21.56 -31.45 -1.55
CA LEU A 210 -21.24 -32.76 -0.97
C LEU A 210 -22.23 -33.18 0.11
N ARG A 211 -22.66 -32.25 0.97
CA ARG A 211 -23.69 -32.52 1.97
C ARG A 211 -25.03 -32.89 1.33
N ARG A 212 -25.42 -32.20 0.25
CA ARG A 212 -26.63 -32.56 -0.51
C ARG A 212 -26.50 -33.94 -1.16
N GLY A 213 -25.35 -34.26 -1.74
CA GLY A 213 -25.07 -35.59 -2.28
C GLY A 213 -25.11 -36.68 -1.21
N GLN A 214 -24.57 -36.42 -0.02
CA GLN A 214 -24.64 -37.34 1.11
C GLN A 214 -26.07 -37.60 1.57
N ALA A 215 -26.89 -36.54 1.71
CA ALA A 215 -28.30 -36.66 2.06
C ALA A 215 -29.05 -37.49 1.02
N PHE A 216 -28.86 -37.18 -0.27
CA PHE A 216 -29.47 -37.96 -1.37
C PHE A 216 -29.12 -39.45 -1.31
N LEU A 217 -27.87 -39.81 -1.05
CA LEU A 217 -27.47 -41.21 -0.89
C LEU A 217 -28.07 -41.86 0.35
N HIS A 218 -28.24 -41.11 1.43
CA HIS A 218 -28.96 -41.58 2.62
C HIS A 218 -30.42 -41.90 2.27
N ASP A 219 -31.10 -40.99 1.58
CA ASP A 219 -32.50 -41.14 1.17
C ASP A 219 -32.68 -42.37 0.26
N ILE A 220 -31.75 -42.61 -0.69
CA ILE A 220 -31.77 -43.82 -1.52
C ILE A 220 -31.62 -45.09 -0.68
N ARG A 221 -30.72 -45.11 0.30
CA ARG A 221 -30.53 -46.29 1.16
C ARG A 221 -31.78 -46.56 1.99
N GLU A 222 -32.40 -45.52 2.53
CA GLU A 222 -33.63 -45.64 3.28
C GLU A 222 -34.77 -46.19 2.40
N LEU A 223 -34.96 -45.63 1.21
CA LEU A 223 -35.94 -46.12 0.25
C LEU A 223 -35.70 -47.59 -0.14
N ASN A 224 -34.45 -47.97 -0.41
CA ASN A 224 -34.11 -49.35 -0.75
C ASN A 224 -34.38 -50.30 0.43
N THR A 225 -34.07 -49.88 1.66
CA THR A 225 -34.37 -50.67 2.87
C THR A 225 -35.87 -50.90 3.01
N GLN A 226 -36.68 -49.85 2.86
CA GLN A 226 -38.14 -49.95 2.90
C GLN A 226 -38.68 -50.86 1.80
N TYR A 227 -38.15 -50.75 0.59
CA TYR A 227 -38.50 -51.62 -0.53
C TYR A 227 -38.16 -53.10 -0.25
N LEU A 228 -36.94 -53.38 0.23
CA LEU A 228 -36.54 -54.74 0.58
C LEU A 228 -37.43 -55.30 1.70
N ASP A 229 -37.71 -54.53 2.74
CA ASP A 229 -38.61 -54.93 3.83
C ASP A 229 -40.02 -55.26 3.31
N TYR A 230 -40.54 -54.48 2.36
CA TYR A 230 -41.81 -54.76 1.69
C TYR A 230 -41.74 -56.09 0.91
N ARG A 231 -40.69 -56.29 0.10
CA ARG A 231 -40.51 -57.54 -0.68
C ARG A 231 -40.41 -58.78 0.21
N HIS A 232 -39.74 -58.68 1.35
CA HIS A 232 -39.68 -59.77 2.32
C HIS A 232 -41.07 -60.14 2.86
N LYS A 233 -41.95 -59.14 3.07
CA LYS A 233 -43.33 -59.36 3.51
C LYS A 233 -44.25 -59.86 2.39
N HIS A 234 -43.94 -59.56 1.13
CA HIS A 234 -44.77 -59.88 -0.04
C HIS A 234 -44.01 -60.67 -1.13
N PRO A 235 -43.51 -61.88 -0.85
CA PRO A 235 -42.62 -62.61 -1.78
C PRO A 235 -43.31 -63.09 -3.05
N LYS A 236 -44.64 -63.28 -3.03
CA LYS A 236 -45.42 -63.80 -4.16
C LYS A 236 -45.89 -62.71 -5.13
N GLU A 237 -45.76 -61.44 -4.75
CA GLU A 237 -46.15 -60.32 -5.61
C GLU A 237 -45.10 -60.14 -6.71
N LYS A 238 -45.54 -60.03 -7.96
CA LYS A 238 -44.64 -59.83 -9.09
C LYS A 238 -44.20 -58.37 -9.12
N GLU A 239 -42.90 -58.14 -9.23
CA GLU A 239 -42.37 -56.79 -9.38
C GLU A 239 -42.80 -56.20 -10.73
N MET A 240 -43.43 -55.03 -10.68
CA MET A 240 -43.88 -54.30 -11.86
C MET A 240 -43.22 -52.94 -11.88
N TYR A 241 -42.57 -52.65 -12.99
CA TYR A 241 -41.89 -51.39 -13.24
C TYR A 241 -42.69 -50.57 -14.24
N GLY A 242 -42.87 -49.28 -13.96
CA GLY A 242 -43.49 -48.37 -14.93
C GLY A 242 -42.61 -48.18 -16.16
N ALA A 243 -43.21 -47.88 -17.31
CA ALA A 243 -42.48 -47.70 -18.58
C ALA A 243 -41.36 -46.63 -18.51
N SER A 244 -41.49 -45.63 -17.63
CA SER A 244 -40.52 -44.55 -17.41
C SER A 244 -39.55 -44.80 -16.24
N SER A 245 -39.61 -45.97 -15.61
CA SER A 245 -38.73 -46.29 -14.48
C SER A 245 -37.32 -46.67 -14.96
N LEU A 246 -36.31 -46.42 -14.12
CA LEU A 246 -34.92 -46.74 -14.44
C LEU A 246 -34.72 -48.20 -14.91
N PRO A 247 -35.30 -49.23 -14.26
CA PRO A 247 -35.17 -50.62 -14.74
C PRO A 247 -35.77 -50.85 -16.13
N ALA A 248 -36.91 -50.21 -16.45
CA ALA A 248 -37.53 -50.32 -17.77
C ALA A 248 -36.66 -49.67 -18.85
N LEU A 249 -36.15 -48.46 -18.59
CA LEU A 249 -35.28 -47.74 -19.52
C LEU A 249 -33.93 -48.45 -19.74
N LEU A 250 -33.36 -49.07 -18.70
CA LEU A 250 -32.15 -49.88 -18.82
C LEU A 250 -32.35 -51.14 -19.65
N LEU A 251 -33.53 -51.77 -19.58
CA LEU A 251 -33.87 -52.92 -20.42
C LEU A 251 -34.02 -52.49 -21.89
N GLU A 252 -34.71 -51.38 -22.15
CA GLU A 252 -34.87 -50.83 -23.50
C GLU A 252 -33.51 -50.45 -24.14
N ALA A 253 -32.66 -49.74 -23.40
CA ALA A 253 -31.31 -49.39 -23.87
C ALA A 253 -30.45 -50.61 -24.19
N LYS A 254 -30.56 -51.69 -23.39
CA LYS A 254 -29.87 -52.96 -23.66
C LYS A 254 -30.39 -53.65 -24.92
N SER A 255 -31.70 -53.65 -25.13
CA SER A 255 -32.30 -54.21 -26.35
C SER A 255 -31.79 -53.49 -27.60
N ILE A 256 -31.71 -52.16 -27.56
CA ILE A 256 -31.17 -51.34 -28.66
C ILE A 256 -29.69 -51.69 -28.93
N GLN A 257 -28.86 -51.81 -27.89
CA GLN A 257 -27.45 -52.19 -28.05
C GLN A 257 -27.26 -53.61 -28.61
N ALA A 258 -28.13 -54.55 -28.22
CA ALA A 258 -28.10 -55.91 -28.74
C ALA A 258 -28.49 -55.98 -30.22
N GLU A 259 -29.42 -55.12 -30.67
CA GLU A 259 -29.79 -54.96 -32.07
C GLU A 259 -28.71 -54.25 -32.89
N GLU A 260 -27.96 -53.32 -32.28
CA GLU A 260 -26.86 -52.60 -32.94
C GLU A 260 -25.60 -53.47 -33.15
N LEU A 261 -25.34 -54.44 -32.26
CA LEU A 261 -24.24 -55.41 -32.37
C LEU A 261 -24.51 -56.59 -33.30
N GLN A 262 -25.72 -56.70 -33.87
CA GLN A 262 -26.01 -57.59 -35.00
C GLN A 262 -25.74 -56.81 -36.29
N PRO A 263 -24.57 -56.95 -36.95
CA PRO A 263 -24.36 -56.31 -38.24
C PRO A 263 -25.39 -56.88 -39.22
N LYS A 264 -26.09 -56.01 -39.93
CA LYS A 264 -26.88 -56.35 -41.12
C LYS A 264 -25.99 -57.13 -42.09
N GLY A 265 -26.00 -58.46 -41.99
CA GLY A 265 -25.72 -59.32 -43.13
C GLY A 265 -26.85 -59.08 -44.11
N ASN A 266 -26.48 -58.56 -45.29
CA ASN A 266 -27.18 -58.59 -46.59
C ASN A 266 -26.82 -57.32 -47.35
N ASN A 267 -25.72 -57.38 -48.09
CA ASN A 267 -25.43 -56.58 -49.29
C ASN A 267 -24.19 -57.21 -49.94
N GLU A 268 -24.33 -58.36 -50.62
CA GLU A 268 -23.34 -58.87 -51.60
C GLU A 268 -23.78 -60.20 -52.26
N GLU A 269 -25.01 -60.32 -52.76
CA GLU A 269 -25.38 -61.44 -53.67
C GLU A 269 -26.34 -60.95 -54.75
N GLU A 270 -25.85 -60.08 -55.66
CA GLU A 270 -26.50 -59.88 -56.96
C GLU A 270 -25.48 -59.36 -57.99
N GLN A 271 -24.33 -60.04 -58.09
CA GLN A 271 -23.32 -59.79 -59.11
C GLN A 271 -22.32 -60.97 -59.15
N ASN A 272 -22.77 -62.19 -59.49
CA ASN A 272 -21.87 -63.32 -59.82
C ASN A 272 -22.63 -64.52 -60.45
N SER A 273 -23.55 -64.27 -61.37
CA SER A 273 -24.16 -65.33 -62.20
C SER A 273 -24.14 -64.95 -63.68
N GLU A 274 -23.00 -64.50 -64.18
CA GLU A 274 -22.70 -64.56 -65.61
C GLU A 274 -21.18 -64.66 -65.74
N ILE A 275 -20.73 -65.48 -66.69
CA ILE A 275 -19.34 -65.89 -66.99
C ILE A 275 -18.99 -67.30 -66.49
N MET A 276 -18.73 -68.15 -67.50
CA MET A 276 -18.01 -69.42 -67.50
C MET A 276 -18.83 -70.72 -67.61
N HIS A 277 -19.51 -70.87 -68.76
CA HIS A 277 -19.44 -72.15 -69.48
C HIS A 277 -18.54 -71.98 -70.70
N TYR A 278 -17.31 -72.45 -70.57
CA TYR A 278 -16.43 -72.79 -71.67
C TYR A 278 -16.84 -74.16 -72.23
N THR A 279 -16.88 -74.30 -73.56
CA THR A 279 -16.17 -75.42 -74.21
C THR A 279 -15.86 -75.09 -75.69
N PRO A 280 -14.73 -75.57 -76.22
CA PRO A 280 -14.16 -75.21 -77.53
C PRO A 280 -14.50 -76.23 -78.63
N HIS A 281 -14.40 -75.84 -79.91
CA HIS A 281 -14.12 -76.72 -81.07
C HIS A 281 -13.84 -75.84 -82.33
N THR A 282 -12.58 -75.79 -82.80
CA THR A 282 -11.97 -76.49 -83.96
C THR A 282 -12.28 -75.89 -85.35
N ASP A 283 -11.18 -75.44 -85.99
CA ASP A 283 -10.82 -75.41 -87.42
C ASP A 283 -11.85 -75.04 -88.50
N ILE A 284 -11.43 -74.21 -89.46
CA ILE A 284 -11.10 -74.62 -90.84
C ILE A 284 -10.84 -73.36 -91.71
N SER A 285 -9.67 -73.37 -92.37
CA SER A 285 -9.23 -72.71 -93.62
C SER A 285 -9.39 -71.20 -93.86
#